data_AF-L1NEM2-F1
#
_entry.id   AF-L1NEM2-F1
#
_cell.length_a   1.000
_cell.length_b   1.000
_cell.length_c   1.000
_cell.angle_alpha   90.00
_cell.angle_beta   90.00
_cell.angle_gamma   90.00
#
_symmetry.space_group_name_H-M   'P 1'
#
loop_
_entity.id
_entity.type
_entity.pdbx_description
1 polymer ?
#
loop_
_entity_poly.entity_id
_entity_poly.type
_entity_poly.pdbx_seq_one_letter_code
_entity_poly.pdbx_strand_id
1 'polypeptide(L)'
;MDKTLSIAERLDAIKSLIGISNDAELSRMLGISKQRVYNWRKRDRWDAPTVLAAFPALRESWVERGEGEMSSKEAQLTLKVQTLEELIAQKDDIIEAQGRHIKHLTEKLSEHL
;
A
#
# COMPACT_ATOMS: atom_id res chain seq x y z
N MET A 1 28.25 -13.88 4.43
CA MET A 1 28.23 -12.43 4.17
C MET A 1 26.77 -12.02 4.23
N ASP A 2 26.41 -11.20 5.20
CA ASP A 2 25.04 -10.69 5.31
C ASP A 2 24.82 -9.73 4.14
N LYS A 3 23.92 -10.08 3.20
CA LYS A 3 23.70 -9.28 2.00
C LYS A 3 22.85 -8.08 2.38
N THR A 4 23.48 -6.92 2.58
CA THR A 4 22.77 -5.65 2.76
C THR A 4 21.89 -5.38 1.53
N LEU A 5 20.58 -5.25 1.74
CA LEU A 5 19.65 -4.91 0.67
C LEU A 5 19.81 -3.45 0.25
N SER A 6 19.88 -3.22 -1.06
CA SER A 6 19.75 -1.88 -1.63
C SER A 6 18.39 -1.28 -1.28
N ILE A 7 18.28 0.04 -1.33
CA ILE A 7 17.03 0.78 -1.18
C ILE A 7 16.03 0.37 -2.24
N ALA A 8 16.48 0.06 -3.47
CA ALA A 8 15.61 -0.47 -4.51
C ALA A 8 14.99 -1.81 -4.11
N GLU A 9 15.80 -2.78 -3.66
CA GLU A 9 15.32 -4.09 -3.19
C GLU A 9 14.38 -3.93 -1.97
N ARG A 10 14.68 -3.01 -1.04
CA ARG A 10 13.80 -2.73 0.10
C ARG A 10 12.47 -2.11 -0.31
N LEU A 11 12.46 -1.17 -1.26
CA LEU A 11 11.22 -0.60 -1.80
C LEU A 11 10.39 -1.68 -2.50
N ASP A 12 11.02 -2.60 -3.22
CA ASP A 12 10.32 -3.72 -3.88
C ASP A 12 9.77 -4.73 -2.86
N ALA A 13 10.48 -4.98 -1.76
CA ALA A 13 9.98 -5.78 -0.64
C ALA A 13 8.76 -5.13 0.05
N ILE A 14 8.79 -3.80 0.27
CA ILE A 14 7.63 -3.04 0.78
C ILE A 14 6.43 -3.20 -0.15
N LYS A 15 6.62 -3.03 -1.46
CA LYS A 15 5.54 -3.21 -2.45
C LYS A 15 4.92 -4.61 -2.39
N SER A 16 5.76 -5.64 -2.29
CA SER A 16 5.31 -7.04 -2.15
C SER A 16 4.50 -7.26 -0.87
N LEU A 17 4.93 -6.67 0.26
CA LEU A 17 4.23 -6.79 1.54
C LEU A 17 2.81 -6.23 1.48
N ILE A 18 2.62 -5.07 0.84
CA ILE A 18 1.33 -4.37 0.74
C ILE A 18 0.53 -4.73 -0.52
N GLY A 19 1.05 -5.64 -1.36
CA GLY A 19 0.35 -6.14 -2.54
C GLY A 19 0.23 -5.15 -3.69
N ILE A 20 1.12 -4.16 -3.80
CA ILE A 20 1.15 -3.22 -4.93
C ILE A 20 2.30 -3.55 -5.89
N SER A 21 2.17 -3.15 -7.16
CA SER A 21 3.18 -3.42 -8.19
C SER A 21 3.94 -2.17 -8.65
N ASN A 22 3.38 -0.97 -8.45
CA ASN A 22 3.91 0.25 -9.04
C ASN A 22 4.36 1.30 -8.01
N ASP A 23 5.36 2.10 -8.39
CA ASP A 23 5.93 3.14 -7.54
C ASP A 23 4.99 4.35 -7.38
N ALA A 24 3.95 4.47 -8.23
CA ALA A 24 2.97 5.54 -8.11
C ALA A 24 2.09 5.34 -6.87
N GLU A 25 1.59 4.13 -6.66
CA GLU A 25 0.87 3.73 -5.44
C GLU A 25 1.76 3.87 -4.21
N LEU A 26 3.00 3.38 -4.29
CA LEU A 26 3.96 3.49 -3.19
C LEU A 26 4.20 4.95 -2.80
N SER A 27 4.35 5.86 -3.78
CA SER A 27 4.54 7.28 -3.52
C SER A 27 3.36 7.93 -2.80
N ARG A 28 2.13 7.49 -3.09
CA ARG A 28 0.92 7.95 -2.41
C ARG A 28 0.89 7.50 -0.95
N MET A 29 1.20 6.23 -0.70
CA MET A 29 1.24 5.68 0.67
C MET A 29 2.34 6.32 1.52
N LEU A 30 3.50 6.62 0.91
CA LEU A 30 4.60 7.33 1.57
C LEU A 30 4.34 8.83 1.76
N GLY A 31 3.30 9.41 1.14
CA GLY A 31 3.03 10.84 1.17
C GLY A 31 4.09 11.70 0.46
N ILE A 32 4.77 11.16 -0.56
CA ILE A 32 5.84 11.85 -1.31
C ILE A 32 5.63 11.82 -2.81
N SER A 33 6.42 12.60 -3.55
CA SER A 33 6.35 12.61 -5.02
C SER A 33 7.00 11.36 -5.64
N LYS A 34 6.49 10.93 -6.80
CA LYS A 34 7.09 9.85 -7.62
C LYS A 34 8.56 10.12 -7.94
N GLN A 35 8.92 11.38 -8.19
CA GLN A 35 10.29 11.79 -8.45
C GLN A 35 11.20 11.54 -7.23
N ARG A 36 10.69 11.71 -6.01
CA ARG A 36 11.44 11.42 -4.78
C ARG A 36 11.72 9.92 -4.65
N VAL A 37 10.73 9.06 -4.93
CA VAL A 37 10.92 7.58 -4.97
C VAL A 37 11.95 7.18 -6.03
N TYR A 38 11.84 7.72 -7.25
CA TYR A 38 12.83 7.49 -8.31
C TYR A 38 14.24 7.87 -7.88
N ASN A 39 14.40 9.05 -7.26
CA ASN A 39 15.69 9.51 -6.76
C ASN A 39 16.23 8.61 -5.64
N TRP A 40 15.37 8.10 -4.76
CA TRP A 40 15.77 7.16 -3.71
C TRP A 40 16.34 5.87 -4.28
N ARG A 41 15.67 5.28 -5.26
CA ARG A 41 16.17 4.10 -5.98
C ARG A 41 17.51 4.37 -6.65
N LYS A 42 17.61 5.48 -7.39
CA LYS A 42 18.81 5.80 -8.18
C LYS A 42 20.04 6.12 -7.32
N ARG A 43 19.83 6.76 -6.17
CA ARG A 43 20.91 7.23 -5.28
C ARG A 43 21.20 6.28 -4.13
N ASP A 44 20.46 5.17 -4.05
CA ASP A 44 20.51 4.22 -2.96
C ASP A 44 20.42 4.87 -1.57
N ARG A 45 19.54 5.88 -1.46
CA ARG A 45 19.35 6.64 -0.23
C ARG A 45 17.91 7.08 -0.08
N TRP A 46 17.30 6.76 1.05
CA TRP A 46 15.98 7.25 1.41
C TRP A 46 15.97 8.00 2.75
N ASP A 47 14.81 8.50 3.10
CA ASP A 47 14.51 9.08 4.39
C ASP A 47 13.80 8.04 5.26
N ALA A 48 14.57 7.31 6.09
CA ALA A 48 14.05 6.22 6.92
C ALA A 48 12.88 6.64 7.83
N PRO A 49 12.90 7.82 8.50
CA PRO A 49 11.75 8.32 9.24
C PRO A 49 10.46 8.40 8.42
N THR A 50 10.52 8.86 7.17
CA THR A 50 9.33 8.89 6.28
C THR A 50 8.78 7.48 6.05
N VAL A 51 9.66 6.49 5.88
CA VAL A 51 9.25 5.10 5.65
C VAL A 51 8.65 4.47 6.91
N LEU A 52 9.26 4.68 8.07
CA LEU A 52 8.76 4.16 9.36
C LEU A 52 7.43 4.78 9.76
N ALA A 53 7.22 6.07 9.46
CA ALA A 53 5.96 6.74 9.70
C ALA A 53 4.82 6.17 8.82
N ALA A 54 5.12 5.88 7.55
CA ALA A 54 4.15 5.30 6.63
C ALA A 54 3.88 3.80 6.89
N PHE A 55 4.88 3.08 7.40
CA PHE A 55 4.80 1.64 7.65
C PHE A 55 5.32 1.28 9.05
N PRO A 56 4.53 1.52 10.12
CA PRO A 56 4.94 1.24 11.50
C PRO A 56 5.21 -0.24 11.79
N ALA A 57 4.74 -1.13 10.92
CA ALA A 57 4.99 -2.57 10.98
C ALA A 57 6.45 -2.97 10.65
N LEU A 58 7.22 -2.07 10.01
CA LEU A 58 8.60 -2.36 9.62
C LEU A 58 9.56 -2.23 10.80
N ARG A 59 10.57 -3.10 10.83
CA ARG A 59 11.66 -3.00 11.81
C ARG A 59 12.64 -1.90 11.40
N GLU A 60 12.97 -1.03 12.35
CA GLU A 60 13.92 0.07 12.16
C GLU A 60 15.28 -0.40 11.64
N SER A 61 15.84 -1.49 12.20
CA SER A 61 17.14 -2.04 11.74
C SER A 61 17.15 -2.41 10.25
N TRP A 62 16.03 -2.93 9.75
CA TRP A 62 15.88 -3.28 8.34
C TRP A 62 15.69 -2.03 7.48
N VAL A 63 14.92 -1.05 7.95
CA VAL A 63 14.72 0.21 7.21
C VAL A 63 16.00 1.03 7.14
N GLU A 64 16.76 1.13 8.21
CA GLU A 64 17.99 1.93 8.23
C GLU A 64 19.14 1.21 7.56
N ARG A 65 19.42 -0.02 7.98
CA ARG A 65 20.65 -0.74 7.63
C ARG A 65 20.43 -1.89 6.66
N GLY A 66 19.18 -2.27 6.37
CA GLY A 66 18.88 -3.44 5.55
C GLY A 66 19.22 -4.75 6.26
N GLU A 67 19.32 -4.73 7.59
CA GLU A 67 19.72 -5.87 8.42
C GLU A 67 18.51 -6.56 9.05
N GLY A 68 18.55 -7.90 9.08
CA GLY A 68 17.56 -8.73 9.73
C GLY A 68 16.24 -8.85 8.97
N GLU A 69 15.18 -9.22 9.69
CA GLU A 69 13.84 -9.36 9.11
C GLU A 69 13.17 -7.99 8.88
N MET A 70 12.38 -7.90 7.82
CA MET A 70 11.67 -6.68 7.43
C MET A 70 10.62 -6.23 8.46
N SER A 71 9.87 -7.17 9.02
CA SER A 71 8.75 -6.95 9.94
C SER A 71 8.44 -8.26 10.65
N SER A 72 7.83 -8.21 11.83
CA SER A 72 7.35 -9.43 12.48
C SER A 72 6.16 -10.01 11.72
N LYS A 73 5.94 -11.32 11.84
CA LYS A 73 4.80 -12.00 11.21
C LYS A 73 3.46 -11.40 11.66
N GLU A 74 3.37 -11.01 12.93
CA GLU A 74 2.21 -10.34 13.53
C GLU A 74 1.97 -8.97 12.88
N ALA A 75 3.03 -8.20 12.65
CA ALA A 75 2.93 -6.89 12.01
C ALA A 75 2.53 -7.00 10.53
N GLN A 76 3.02 -8.03 9.82
CA GLN A 76 2.60 -8.33 8.45
C GLN A 76 1.12 -8.72 8.38
N LEU A 77 0.65 -9.55 9.31
CA LEU A 77 -0.76 -9.94 9.39
C LEU A 77 -1.65 -8.72 9.67
N THR A 78 -1.24 -7.87 10.60
CA THR A 78 -1.97 -6.63 10.94
C THR A 78 -2.14 -5.74 9.72
N LEU A 79 -1.06 -5.51 8.95
CA LEU A 79 -1.12 -4.68 7.76
C LEU A 79 -2.03 -5.29 6.67
N LYS A 80 -1.96 -6.60 6.47
CA LYS A 80 -2.85 -7.31 5.53
C LYS A 80 -4.33 -7.18 5.93
N VAL A 81 -4.63 -7.28 7.22
CA VAL A 81 -6.00 -7.09 7.73
C VAL A 81 -6.48 -5.67 7.43
N GLN A 82 -5.69 -4.64 7.73
CA GLN A 82 -6.04 -3.25 7.44
C GLN A 82 -6.30 -3.00 5.94
N THR A 83 -5.42 -3.53 5.08
CA THR A 83 -5.62 -3.40 3.62
C THR A 83 -6.89 -4.11 3.14
N LEU A 84 -7.21 -5.27 3.72
CA LEU A 84 -8.45 -5.99 3.40
C LEU A 84 -9.69 -5.23 3.88
N GLU A 85 -9.66 -4.65 5.07
CA GLU A 85 -10.73 -3.81 5.61
C GLU A 85 -11.00 -2.60 4.71
N GLU A 86 -9.96 -1.91 4.26
CA GLU A 86 -10.09 -0.77 3.35
C GLU A 86 -10.66 -1.20 1.99
N LEU A 87 -10.26 -2.37 1.48
CA LEU A 87 -10.80 -2.92 0.25
C LEU A 87 -12.28 -3.32 0.38
N ILE A 88 -12.68 -3.85 1.54
CA ILE A 88 -14.08 -4.19 1.84
C ILE A 88 -14.91 -2.89 1.86
N ALA A 89 -14.46 -1.86 2.57
CA ALA A 89 -15.16 -0.58 2.62
C ALA A 89 -15.37 0.03 1.21
N GLN A 90 -14.33 0.02 0.37
CA GLN A 90 -14.46 0.47 -1.03
C GLN A 90 -15.47 -0.35 -1.83
N LYS A 91 -15.55 -1.66 -1.59
CA LYS A 91 -16.52 -2.53 -2.29
C LYS A 91 -17.94 -2.27 -1.82
N ASP A 92 -18.15 -2.00 -0.53
CA ASP A 92 -19.46 -1.68 0.02
C ASP A 92 -20.01 -0.39 -0.60
N ASP A 93 -19.20 0.67 -0.71
CA ASP A 93 -19.57 1.92 -1.39
C ASP A 93 -20.04 1.68 -2.84
N ILE A 94 -19.33 0.81 -3.57
CA ILE A 94 -19.66 0.44 -4.95
C ILE A 94 -20.99 -0.32 -5.00
N ILE A 95 -21.17 -1.30 -4.11
CA ILE A 95 -22.41 -2.11 -4.05
C ILE A 95 -23.61 -1.21 -3.76
N GLU A 96 -23.48 -0.27 -2.83
CA GLU A 96 -24.54 0.69 -2.55
C GLU A 96 -24.87 1.58 -3.75
N ALA A 97 -23.84 2.10 -4.43
CA ALA A 97 -24.02 2.91 -5.63
C ALA A 97 -24.73 2.14 -6.75
N GLN A 98 -24.37 0.87 -6.94
CA GLN A 98 -25.02 -0.03 -7.89
C GLN A 98 -26.47 -0.31 -7.48
N GLY A 99 -26.73 -0.56 -6.19
CA GLY A 99 -28.07 -0.78 -5.67
C GLY A 99 -29.01 0.40 -5.91
N ARG A 100 -28.53 1.63 -5.68
CA ARG A 100 -29.26 2.87 -6.01
C ARG A 100 -29.57 2.98 -7.50
N HIS A 101 -28.60 2.66 -8.36
CA HIS A 101 -28.78 2.72 -9.80
C HIS A 101 -29.79 1.69 -10.32
N ILE A 102 -29.73 0.44 -9.82
CA ILE A 102 -30.70 -0.62 -10.16
C ILE A 102 -32.11 -0.19 -9.77
N LYS A 103 -32.30 0.31 -8.54
CA LYS A 103 -33.61 0.80 -8.07
C LYS A 103 -34.20 1.85 -9.02
N HIS A 104 -33.40 2.85 -9.38
CA HIS A 104 -33.80 3.92 -10.31
C HIS A 104 -34.19 3.39 -11.70
N LEU A 105 -33.42 2.43 -12.24
CA LEU A 105 -33.75 1.80 -13.52
C LEU A 105 -35.04 0.97 -13.45
N THR A 106 -35.26 0.26 -12.34
CA THR A 106 -36.50 -0.50 -12.12
C THR A 106 -37.71 0.42 -12.05
N GLU A 107 -37.63 1.53 -11.32
CA GLU A 107 -38.71 2.53 -11.23
C GLU A 107 -39.06 3.08 -12.62
N LYS A 108 -38.07 3.50 -13.42
CA LYS A 108 -38.29 3.95 -14.80
C LYS A 108 -38.93 2.91 -15.71
N LEU A 109 -38.51 1.65 -15.59
CA LEU A 109 -39.09 0.58 -16.42
C LEU A 109 -40.56 0.34 -16.05
N SER A 110 -40.89 0.45 -14.77
CA SER A 110 -42.26 0.32 -14.25
C SER A 110 -43.20 1.39 -14.82
N GLU A 111 -42.71 2.60 -15.06
CA GLU A 111 -43.50 3.71 -15.64
C GLU A 111 -43.89 3.49 -17.11
N HIS A 112 -43.23 2.56 -17.79
CA HIS A 112 -43.42 2.27 -19.22
C HIS A 112 -44.15 0.92 -19.48
N LEU A 113 -44.59 0.24 -18.41
CA LEU A 113 -45.37 -1.01 -18.45
C LEU A 113 -46.81 -0.76 -18.00
#